data_AF-A0A139JR62-F1
#
_entry.id   AF-A0A139JR62-F1
#
_cell.length_a   1.000
_cell.length_b   1.000
_cell.length_c   1.000
_cell.angle_alpha   90.00
_cell.angle_beta   90.00
_cell.angle_gamma   90.00
#
_symmetry.space_group_name_H-M   'P 1'
#
loop_
_entity.id
_entity.type
_entity.pdbx_description
1 polymer ?
#
loop_
_entity_poly.entity_id
_entity_poly.type
_entity_poly.pdbx_seq_one_letter_code
_entity_poly.pdbx_strand_id
1 'polypeptide(L)'
;MFLIKKEKIKRIIVVVNLLIVMVNFFLLNNKKVIAMNVDNNESTASSSYSDELVLNVYDKATFSSHTNNVFGYKPDDQSFYEDLKIINKKMLNKTLNINSIEEFKNKYNTIRISFFLYLTFNQYYNYILGSNLNPYPHYKKICSETHEVAVSDLKTEIIDGFLQLNLPDVIEDKQKERKILNYIYDFQRGEEISSEIDARINAKNLFMILLDSLNIKEVQNDRGKKQIFLGCKLETFSFVENTCYAFKFDFRLEGISFR
;
A
#
# COMPACT_ATOMS: atom_id res chain seq x y z
N MET A 1 -30.36 -79.50 -10.95
CA MET A 1 -29.19 -78.87 -10.29
C MET A 1 -28.57 -77.70 -11.09
N PHE A 2 -28.58 -77.72 -12.43
CA PHE A 2 -28.02 -76.63 -13.28
C PHE A 2 -28.80 -75.30 -13.22
N LEU A 3 -30.13 -75.33 -13.08
CA LEU A 3 -30.97 -74.13 -13.01
C LEU A 3 -30.73 -73.30 -11.73
N ILE A 4 -30.56 -73.97 -10.58
CA ILE A 4 -30.29 -73.33 -9.28
C ILE A 4 -28.94 -72.59 -9.29
N LYS A 5 -27.92 -73.13 -9.98
CA LYS A 5 -26.63 -72.44 -10.16
C LYS A 5 -26.76 -71.19 -11.03
N LYS A 6 -27.54 -71.24 -12.12
CA LYS A 6 -27.78 -70.07 -13.00
C LYS A 6 -28.51 -68.95 -12.26
N GLU A 7 -29.50 -69.25 -11.42
CA GLU A 7 -30.19 -68.24 -10.62
C GLU A 7 -29.30 -67.62 -9.55
N LYS A 8 -28.46 -68.42 -8.87
CA LYS A 8 -27.48 -67.90 -7.89
C LYS A 8 -26.48 -66.95 -8.57
N ILE A 9 -26.00 -67.29 -9.76
CA ILE A 9 -25.08 -66.43 -10.53
C ILE A 9 -25.78 -65.13 -10.95
N LYS A 10 -27.03 -65.19 -11.43
CA LYS A 10 -27.82 -63.98 -11.73
C LYS A 10 -28.00 -63.09 -10.49
N ARG A 11 -28.29 -63.67 -9.33
CA ARG A 11 -28.40 -62.91 -8.07
C ARG A 11 -27.08 -62.26 -7.68
N ILE A 12 -25.95 -62.96 -7.84
CA ILE A 12 -24.62 -62.40 -7.57
C ILE A 12 -24.33 -61.22 -8.50
N ILE A 13 -24.61 -61.35 -9.80
CA ILE A 13 -24.41 -60.28 -10.79
C ILE A 13 -25.26 -59.05 -10.46
N VAL A 14 -26.51 -59.25 -10.03
CA VAL A 14 -27.40 -58.15 -9.62
C VAL A 14 -26.85 -57.44 -8.37
N VAL A 15 -26.38 -58.19 -7.37
CA VAL A 15 -25.79 -57.61 -6.15
C VAL A 15 -24.51 -56.84 -6.46
N VAL A 16 -23.64 -57.38 -7.32
CA VAL A 16 -22.40 -56.71 -7.73
C VAL A 16 -22.68 -55.41 -8.49
N ASN A 17 -23.65 -55.42 -9.42
CA ASN A 17 -24.05 -54.19 -10.11
C ASN A 17 -24.66 -53.15 -9.16
N LEU A 18 -25.48 -53.57 -8.20
CA LEU A 18 -26.00 -52.70 -7.15
C LEU A 18 -24.87 -52.08 -6.30
N LEU A 19 -23.84 -52.86 -6.00
CA LEU A 19 -22.67 -52.40 -5.24
C LEU A 19 -21.83 -51.41 -6.03
N ILE A 20 -21.64 -51.63 -7.34
CA ILE A 20 -20.97 -50.69 -8.25
C ILE A 20 -21.77 -49.39 -8.37
N VAL A 21 -23.10 -49.45 -8.44
CA VAL A 21 -23.97 -48.26 -8.46
C VAL A 21 -23.89 -47.52 -7.14
N MET A 22 -23.89 -48.21 -5.99
CA MET A 22 -23.72 -47.56 -4.68
C MET A 22 -22.33 -46.92 -4.54
N VAL A 23 -21.25 -47.61 -4.91
CA VAL A 23 -19.89 -47.06 -4.85
C VAL A 23 -19.74 -45.85 -5.77
N ASN A 24 -20.31 -45.90 -6.99
CA ASN A 24 -20.37 -44.73 -7.87
C ASN A 24 -21.23 -43.62 -7.29
N PHE A 25 -22.36 -43.93 -6.65
CA PHE A 25 -23.21 -42.94 -6.00
C PHE A 25 -22.49 -42.25 -4.83
N PHE A 26 -21.68 -42.98 -4.05
CA PHE A 26 -20.84 -42.39 -3.00
C PHE A 26 -19.63 -41.63 -3.54
N LEU A 27 -18.97 -42.11 -4.60
CA LEU A 27 -17.88 -41.40 -5.27
C LEU A 27 -18.36 -40.12 -5.99
N LEU A 28 -19.55 -40.15 -6.58
CA LEU A 28 -20.20 -38.98 -7.20
C LEU A 28 -20.75 -38.02 -6.14
N ASN A 29 -21.29 -38.51 -5.01
CA ASN A 29 -21.70 -37.64 -3.89
C ASN A 29 -20.54 -37.04 -3.09
N ASN A 30 -19.33 -37.59 -3.18
CA ASN A 30 -18.12 -36.92 -2.67
C ASN A 30 -17.63 -35.79 -3.60
N LYS A 31 -18.24 -35.64 -4.79
CA LYS A 31 -18.19 -34.41 -5.59
C LYS A 31 -19.44 -33.56 -5.38
N LYS A 32 -19.91 -33.45 -4.13
CA LYS A 32 -20.75 -32.31 -3.73
C LYS A 32 -19.93 -31.04 -3.85
N VAL A 33 -20.01 -30.44 -5.03
CA VAL A 33 -20.33 -29.01 -5.13
C VAL A 33 -21.46 -28.75 -4.15
N ILE A 34 -21.14 -28.09 -3.04
CA ILE A 34 -22.14 -27.52 -2.16
C ILE A 34 -22.74 -26.36 -2.93
N ALA A 35 -23.83 -26.60 -3.65
CA ALA A 35 -24.72 -25.54 -4.07
C ALA A 35 -25.55 -25.16 -2.83
N MET A 36 -25.12 -24.12 -2.13
CA MET A 36 -25.96 -23.44 -1.15
C MET A 36 -27.06 -22.70 -1.92
N ASN A 37 -28.29 -22.79 -1.42
CA ASN A 37 -29.41 -21.99 -1.90
C ASN A 37 -29.01 -20.51 -1.83
N VAL A 38 -28.99 -19.87 -2.98
CA VAL A 38 -28.97 -18.41 -3.08
C VAL A 38 -30.39 -17.97 -2.74
N ASP A 39 -30.64 -17.73 -1.46
CA ASP A 39 -31.56 -16.66 -1.12
C ASP A 39 -30.89 -15.37 -1.60
N ASN A 40 -31.58 -14.62 -2.46
CA ASN A 40 -31.11 -13.37 -3.06
C ASN A 40 -30.78 -12.31 -1.99
N ASN A 41 -29.60 -12.43 -1.40
CA ASN A 41 -28.82 -11.33 -0.91
C ASN A 41 -27.52 -11.36 -1.71
N GLU A 42 -27.34 -10.37 -2.57
CA GLU A 42 -26.08 -10.12 -3.29
C GLU A 42 -24.97 -9.90 -2.26
N SER A 43 -24.30 -10.98 -1.85
CA SER A 43 -23.00 -10.92 -1.22
C SER A 43 -22.03 -11.63 -2.15
N THR A 44 -21.43 -10.86 -3.05
CA THR A 44 -20.22 -11.23 -3.78
C THR A 44 -19.17 -11.61 -2.75
N ALA A 45 -18.96 -12.91 -2.54
CA ALA A 45 -17.78 -13.39 -1.83
C ALA A 45 -16.57 -13.19 -2.75
N SER A 46 -16.05 -11.96 -2.79
CA SER A 46 -14.78 -11.66 -3.44
C SER A 46 -13.68 -12.30 -2.61
N SER A 47 -13.12 -13.42 -3.07
CA SER A 47 -11.77 -13.78 -2.64
C SER A 47 -10.84 -12.69 -3.18
N SER A 48 -10.54 -11.67 -2.37
CA SER A 48 -9.62 -10.61 -2.75
C SER A 48 -8.24 -11.24 -2.93
N TYR A 49 -7.75 -11.29 -4.17
CA TYR A 49 -6.37 -11.72 -4.44
C TYR A 49 -5.43 -10.69 -3.83
N SER A 50 -4.83 -11.01 -2.68
CA SER A 50 -3.82 -10.14 -2.07
C SER A 50 -2.42 -10.68 -2.31
N ASP A 51 -1.59 -9.93 -3.01
CA ASP A 51 -0.16 -10.23 -3.17
C ASP A 51 0.67 -9.10 -2.55
N GLU A 52 1.67 -9.46 -1.73
CA GLU A 52 2.56 -8.49 -1.08
C GLU A 52 3.92 -8.44 -1.78
N LEU A 53 4.38 -7.23 -2.08
CA LEU A 53 5.70 -7.00 -2.61
C LEU A 53 6.74 -7.08 -1.48
N VAL A 54 7.59 -8.10 -1.55
CA VAL A 54 8.73 -8.22 -0.64
C VAL A 54 9.77 -7.15 -0.95
N LEU A 55 9.80 -6.13 -0.11
CA LEU A 55 10.79 -5.05 -0.13
C LEU A 55 12.12 -5.52 0.47
N ASN A 56 13.25 -5.06 -0.09
CA ASN A 56 14.56 -5.38 0.45
C ASN A 56 14.87 -4.54 1.69
N VAL A 57 15.95 -4.83 2.42
CA VAL A 57 16.30 -4.10 3.64
C VAL A 57 16.53 -2.61 3.37
N TYR A 58 17.14 -2.26 2.23
CA TYR A 58 17.34 -0.86 1.85
C TYR A 58 16.00 -0.14 1.70
N ASP A 59 15.04 -0.73 0.98
CA ASP A 59 13.69 -0.21 0.77
C ASP A 59 12.93 -0.07 2.10
N LYS A 60 13.16 -0.98 3.06
CA LYS A 60 12.58 -0.95 4.41
C LYS A 60 13.33 -0.10 5.43
N ALA A 61 14.54 0.38 5.10
CA ALA A 61 15.45 0.93 6.09
C ALA A 61 14.87 2.14 6.83
N THR A 62 15.19 2.23 8.13
CA THR A 62 14.80 3.34 8.98
C THR A 62 15.68 4.56 8.71
N PHE A 63 15.06 5.72 8.46
CA PHE A 63 15.77 7.00 8.37
C PHE A 63 15.37 7.89 9.53
N SER A 64 16.37 8.37 10.29
CA SER A 64 16.20 9.40 11.31
C SER A 64 16.60 10.73 10.73
N SER A 65 15.68 11.69 10.60
CA SER A 65 16.00 13.05 10.15
C SER A 65 15.63 14.09 11.18
N HIS A 66 16.37 15.20 11.16
CA HIS A 66 15.95 16.45 11.78
C HIS A 66 15.57 17.41 10.66
N THR A 67 14.34 17.89 10.68
CA THR A 67 13.83 18.81 9.66
C THR A 67 13.37 20.08 10.33
N ASN A 68 13.88 21.20 9.84
CA ASN A 68 13.51 22.52 10.31
C ASN A 68 13.52 23.49 9.13
N ASN A 69 12.32 23.93 8.71
CA ASN A 69 12.18 25.07 7.82
C ASN A 69 11.38 26.16 8.52
N VAL A 70 11.96 27.36 8.63
CA VAL A 70 11.44 28.44 9.48
C VAL A 70 10.72 29.50 8.67
N PHE A 71 9.59 30.01 9.18
CA PHE A 71 8.90 31.16 8.57
C PHE A 71 9.82 32.36 8.39
N GLY A 72 9.98 32.84 7.16
CA GLY A 72 10.73 34.05 6.83
C GLY A 72 12.24 33.88 6.59
N TYR A 73 12.78 32.66 6.64
CA TYR A 73 14.19 32.40 6.33
C TYR A 73 14.39 32.17 4.81
N LYS A 74 14.45 33.29 4.05
CA LYS A 74 14.78 33.47 2.62
C LYS A 74 14.08 32.60 1.54
N PRO A 75 13.75 33.18 0.35
CA PRO A 75 12.88 32.54 -0.65
C PRO A 75 13.61 31.63 -1.66
N ASP A 76 14.94 31.55 -1.62
CA ASP A 76 15.73 30.96 -2.71
C ASP A 76 16.12 29.48 -2.49
N ASP A 77 15.84 28.91 -1.31
CA ASP A 77 16.11 27.49 -1.04
C ASP A 77 14.81 26.67 -1.08
N GLN A 78 14.74 25.78 -2.07
CA GLN A 78 13.65 24.82 -2.34
C GLN A 78 13.45 23.76 -1.23
N SER A 79 13.92 23.95 0.01
CA SER A 79 14.13 22.88 1.01
C SER A 79 12.92 22.51 1.87
N PHE A 80 11.71 22.97 1.54
CA PHE A 80 10.54 22.59 2.31
C PHE A 80 10.18 21.10 2.17
N TYR A 81 10.56 20.51 1.04
CA TYR A 81 10.30 19.11 0.70
C TYR A 81 11.61 18.32 0.76
N GLU A 82 11.57 17.18 1.44
CA GLU A 82 12.68 16.24 1.51
C GLU A 82 12.23 14.83 1.11
N ASP A 83 13.05 14.14 0.32
CA ASP A 83 12.80 12.76 -0.09
C ASP A 83 12.93 11.82 1.13
N LEU A 84 11.82 11.22 1.55
CA LEU A 84 11.83 10.18 2.58
C LEU A 84 12.26 8.84 2.02
N LYS A 85 11.64 8.46 0.90
CA LYS A 85 11.82 7.15 0.31
C LYS A 85 11.58 7.18 -1.18
N ILE A 86 12.49 6.55 -1.91
CA ILE A 86 12.37 6.35 -3.35
C ILE A 86 12.51 4.87 -3.64
N ILE A 87 11.46 4.24 -4.14
CA ILE A 87 11.49 2.90 -4.72
C ILE A 87 11.50 3.09 -6.23
N ASN A 88 12.59 2.68 -6.87
CA ASN A 88 12.73 2.78 -8.31
C ASN A 88 12.81 1.40 -8.97
N LYS A 89 12.03 1.21 -10.04
CA LYS A 89 12.14 0.08 -10.97
C LYS A 89 12.01 -1.29 -10.30
N LYS A 90 11.08 -1.45 -9.35
CA LYS A 90 10.82 -2.77 -8.76
C LYS A 90 9.95 -3.60 -9.71
N MET A 91 10.49 -4.70 -10.22
CA MET A 91 9.77 -5.56 -11.17
C MET A 91 8.59 -6.27 -10.50
N LEU A 92 7.42 -6.21 -11.10
CA LEU A 92 6.16 -6.77 -10.58
C LEU A 92 5.76 -8.10 -11.21
N ASN A 93 6.16 -8.41 -12.45
CA ASN A 93 5.64 -9.57 -13.18
C ASN A 93 5.74 -10.89 -12.41
N LYS A 94 6.89 -11.13 -11.78
CA LYS A 94 7.12 -12.38 -11.03
C LYS A 94 6.40 -12.39 -9.68
N THR A 95 6.38 -11.25 -9.00
CA THR A 95 5.77 -11.13 -7.67
C THR A 95 4.26 -11.24 -7.74
N LEU A 96 3.65 -10.58 -8.73
CA LEU A 96 2.20 -10.49 -8.87
C LEU A 96 1.63 -11.48 -9.89
N ASN A 97 2.49 -12.25 -10.56
CA ASN A 97 2.15 -13.15 -11.66
C ASN A 97 1.28 -12.45 -12.73
N ILE A 98 1.80 -11.38 -13.32
CA ILE A 98 1.13 -10.54 -14.33
C ILE A 98 2.05 -10.28 -15.53
N ASN A 99 1.46 -10.05 -16.70
CA ASN A 99 2.17 -9.86 -17.97
C ASN A 99 1.84 -8.53 -18.66
N SER A 100 0.79 -7.82 -18.24
CA SER A 100 0.47 -6.47 -18.73
C SER A 100 -0.15 -5.58 -17.66
N ILE A 101 -0.16 -4.27 -17.91
CA ILE A 101 -0.92 -3.29 -17.09
C ILE A 101 -2.42 -3.59 -17.09
N GLU A 102 -2.96 -4.08 -18.20
CA GLU A 102 -4.39 -4.42 -18.30
C GLU A 102 -4.74 -5.60 -17.38
N GLU A 103 -3.90 -6.63 -17.36
CA GLU A 103 -4.02 -7.76 -16.43
C GLU A 103 -3.89 -7.30 -14.97
N PHE A 104 -3.00 -6.34 -14.69
CA PHE A 104 -2.86 -5.75 -13.36
C PHE A 104 -4.17 -5.08 -12.90
N LYS A 105 -4.78 -4.23 -13.72
CA LYS A 105 -6.06 -3.55 -13.40
C LYS A 105 -7.20 -4.53 -13.17
N ASN A 106 -7.23 -5.61 -13.93
CA ASN A 106 -8.27 -6.63 -13.80
C ASN A 106 -8.09 -7.50 -12.55
N LYS A 107 -6.84 -7.72 -12.12
CA LYS A 107 -6.51 -8.59 -10.98
C LYS A 107 -6.56 -7.85 -9.64
N TYR A 108 -6.19 -6.56 -9.62
CA TYR A 108 -6.08 -5.77 -8.39
C TYR A 108 -6.89 -4.48 -8.49
N ASN A 109 -7.66 -4.20 -7.44
CA ASN A 109 -8.44 -2.98 -7.27
C ASN A 109 -7.72 -1.91 -6.45
N THR A 110 -6.79 -2.29 -5.56
CA THR A 110 -6.21 -1.37 -4.57
C THR A 110 -4.73 -1.65 -4.35
N ILE A 111 -3.95 -0.58 -4.18
CA ILE A 111 -2.56 -0.62 -3.76
C ILE A 111 -2.49 -0.07 -2.34
N ARG A 112 -1.90 -0.83 -1.41
CA ARG A 112 -1.77 -0.44 -0.01
C ARG A 112 -0.32 -0.26 0.37
N ILE A 113 0.03 0.88 0.94
CA ILE A 113 1.37 1.25 1.37
C ILE A 113 1.37 1.36 2.90
N SER A 114 2.07 0.44 3.56
CA SER A 114 2.14 0.40 5.02
C SER A 114 3.46 0.94 5.53
N PHE A 115 3.42 1.77 6.55
CA PHE A 115 4.61 2.38 7.14
C PHE A 115 4.44 2.61 8.65
N PHE A 116 5.58 2.73 9.31
CA PHE A 116 5.71 3.09 10.71
C PHE A 116 6.46 4.43 10.84
N LEU A 117 5.97 5.29 11.73
CA LEU A 117 6.55 6.61 12.01
C LEU A 117 6.66 6.83 13.51
N TYR A 118 7.83 7.27 13.95
CA TYR A 118 8.06 7.87 15.25
C TYR A 118 8.39 9.35 15.04
N LEU A 119 7.54 10.26 15.48
CA LEU A 119 7.71 11.71 15.34
C LEU A 119 7.90 12.35 16.71
N THR A 120 8.87 13.26 16.82
CA THR A 120 9.11 14.09 18.00
C THR A 120 9.23 15.55 17.60
N PHE A 121 8.50 16.43 18.27
CA PHE A 121 8.70 17.87 18.20
C PHE A 121 9.59 18.29 19.36
N ASN A 122 10.80 18.78 19.05
CA ASN A 122 11.84 19.08 20.02
C ASN A 122 12.07 20.58 20.15
N GLN A 123 12.37 21.04 21.36
CA GLN A 123 12.97 22.35 21.60
C GLN A 123 14.47 22.21 21.88
N TYR A 124 15.26 23.05 21.23
CA TYR A 124 16.70 23.18 21.38
C TYR A 124 17.03 24.48 22.11
N TYR A 125 17.92 24.40 23.09
CA TYR A 125 18.37 25.56 23.88
C TYR A 125 19.40 26.44 23.16
N ASN A 126 20.04 25.95 22.09
CA ASN A 126 21.03 26.70 21.32
C ASN A 126 20.76 26.61 19.81
N TYR A 127 20.89 27.75 19.13
CA TYR A 127 20.61 27.99 17.70
C TYR A 127 21.41 27.08 16.73
N ILE A 128 22.58 26.57 17.16
CA ILE A 128 23.40 25.72 16.31
C ILE A 128 22.89 24.28 16.45
N LEU A 129 22.17 23.84 15.41
CA LEU A 129 21.48 22.54 15.21
C LEU A 129 22.32 21.26 15.39
N GLY A 130 23.51 21.34 16.01
CA GLY A 130 24.46 20.21 16.13
C GLY A 130 25.14 20.09 17.49
N SER A 131 24.65 20.72 18.56
CA SER A 131 25.24 20.55 19.90
C SER A 131 24.50 19.49 20.73
N ASN A 132 25.28 18.64 21.42
CA ASN A 132 24.90 17.52 22.29
C ASN A 132 24.08 17.92 23.54
N LEU A 133 23.12 18.83 23.41
CA LEU A 133 22.16 19.14 24.46
C LEU A 133 20.95 18.24 24.28
N ASN A 134 20.49 17.63 25.38
CA ASN A 134 19.27 16.82 25.37
C ASN A 134 18.09 17.76 25.04
N PRO A 135 17.46 17.62 23.85
CA PRO A 135 16.31 18.43 23.51
C PRO A 135 15.17 18.13 24.49
N TYR A 136 14.37 19.14 24.83
CA TYR A 136 13.15 18.91 25.58
C TYR A 136 12.04 18.50 24.59
N PRO A 137 11.54 17.26 24.61
CA PRO A 137 10.50 16.85 23.71
C PRO A 137 9.18 17.48 24.15
N HIS A 138 8.63 18.33 23.30
CA HIS A 138 7.31 18.95 23.52
C HIS A 138 6.18 18.03 23.10
N TYR A 139 6.41 17.21 22.07
CA TYR A 139 5.42 16.25 21.59
C TYR A 139 6.11 15.01 21.03
N LYS A 140 5.50 13.85 21.27
CA LYS A 140 5.92 12.57 20.72
C LYS A 140 4.70 11.82 20.20
N LYS A 141 4.83 11.25 19.00
CA LYS A 141 3.81 10.38 18.42
C LYS A 141 4.46 9.17 17.79
N ILE A 142 3.82 8.03 17.99
CA ILE A 142 4.13 6.79 17.30
C ILE A 142 2.87 6.38 16.55
N CYS A 143 2.99 6.05 15.27
CA CYS A 143 1.90 5.52 14.48
C CYS A 143 2.37 4.47 13.47
N SER A 144 1.50 3.50 13.21
CA SER A 144 1.56 2.61 12.05
C SER A 144 0.31 2.86 11.24
N GLU A 145 0.47 3.13 9.96
CA GLU A 145 -0.63 3.53 9.09
C GLU A 145 -0.51 2.83 7.74
N THR A 146 -1.66 2.60 7.11
CA THR A 146 -1.75 2.03 5.76
C THR A 146 -2.51 3.00 4.89
N HIS A 147 -1.83 3.53 3.86
CA HIS A 147 -2.45 4.37 2.84
C HIS A 147 -2.92 3.50 1.68
N GLU A 148 -4.18 3.66 1.27
CA GLU A 148 -4.79 2.91 0.17
C GLU A 148 -5.02 3.81 -1.04
N VAL A 149 -4.60 3.35 -2.21
CA VAL A 149 -4.82 4.01 -3.50
C VAL A 149 -5.62 3.06 -4.38
N ALA A 150 -6.81 3.47 -4.82
CA ALA A 150 -7.58 2.68 -5.76
C ALA A 150 -6.91 2.70 -7.13
N VAL A 151 -6.78 1.54 -7.78
CA VAL A 151 -6.19 1.42 -9.12
C VAL A 151 -7.01 2.19 -10.16
N SER A 152 -8.31 2.35 -9.93
CA SER A 152 -9.21 3.18 -10.74
C SER A 152 -8.84 4.66 -10.74
N ASP A 153 -8.18 5.14 -9.68
CA ASP A 153 -7.84 6.56 -9.52
C ASP A 153 -6.52 6.90 -10.23
N LEU A 154 -5.77 5.89 -10.67
CA LEU A 154 -4.54 6.07 -11.43
C LEU A 154 -4.85 6.44 -12.88
N LYS A 155 -4.24 7.53 -13.33
CA LYS A 155 -4.36 7.99 -14.71
C LYS A 155 -3.53 7.09 -15.62
N THR A 156 -4.14 6.65 -16.72
CA THR A 156 -3.45 5.89 -17.76
C THR A 156 -2.88 6.84 -18.80
N GLU A 157 -1.57 6.78 -19.01
CA GLU A 157 -0.86 7.69 -19.93
C GLU A 157 0.17 6.92 -20.75
N ILE A 158 0.56 7.50 -21.89
CA ILE A 158 1.68 7.02 -22.70
C ILE A 158 2.80 8.06 -22.59
N ILE A 159 3.90 7.70 -21.94
CA ILE A 159 5.07 8.56 -21.73
C ILE A 159 6.29 7.84 -22.28
N ASP A 160 7.05 8.52 -23.13
CA ASP A 160 8.21 7.98 -23.86
C ASP A 160 7.88 6.70 -24.64
N GLY A 161 6.65 6.59 -25.16
CA GLY A 161 6.17 5.41 -25.90
C GLY A 161 5.80 4.21 -25.01
N PHE A 162 5.82 4.35 -23.68
CA PHE A 162 5.46 3.30 -22.74
C PHE A 162 4.11 3.57 -22.08
N LEU A 163 3.28 2.53 -21.94
CA LEU A 163 2.04 2.61 -21.17
C LEU A 163 2.37 2.68 -19.66
N GLN A 164 1.80 3.66 -18.97
CA GLN A 164 2.02 3.91 -17.56
C GLN A 164 0.69 4.17 -16.83
N LEU A 165 0.59 3.68 -15.60
CA LEU A 165 -0.40 4.14 -14.62
C LEU A 165 0.30 5.08 -13.66
N ASN A 166 -0.17 6.31 -13.58
CA ASN A 166 0.43 7.35 -12.76
C ASN A 166 -0.59 7.86 -11.75
N LEU A 167 -0.12 8.18 -10.55
CA LEU A 167 -0.84 9.07 -9.66
C LEU A 167 -1.07 10.39 -10.43
N PRO A 168 -2.30 10.91 -10.52
CA PRO A 168 -2.59 12.09 -11.32
C PRO A 168 -1.75 13.29 -10.86
N ASP A 169 -1.13 14.00 -11.82
CA ASP A 169 -0.46 15.27 -11.58
C ASP A 169 -1.47 16.34 -11.14
N VAL A 170 -1.25 16.87 -9.93
CA VAL A 170 -2.11 17.92 -9.38
C VAL A 170 -1.50 19.27 -9.71
N ILE A 171 -2.18 20.03 -10.54
CA ILE A 171 -1.97 21.49 -10.64
C ILE A 171 -2.92 22.14 -9.61
N GLU A 172 -2.28 22.83 -8.66
CA GLU A 172 -2.75 23.92 -7.78
C GLU A 172 -3.61 23.64 -6.53
N ASP A 173 -4.61 22.74 -6.47
CA ASP A 173 -5.51 22.70 -5.28
C ASP A 173 -5.70 21.36 -4.55
N LYS A 174 -5.15 20.25 -5.06
CA LYS A 174 -5.40 18.88 -4.54
C LYS A 174 -4.20 18.21 -3.85
N GLN A 175 -3.24 18.96 -3.30
CA GLN A 175 -2.23 18.34 -2.41
C GLN A 175 -2.87 17.52 -1.26
N LYS A 176 -4.13 17.80 -0.90
CA LYS A 176 -4.96 17.01 0.02
C LYS A 176 -5.13 15.54 -0.38
N GLU A 177 -5.12 15.18 -1.66
CA GLU A 177 -5.36 13.79 -2.13
C GLU A 177 -4.08 12.92 -2.09
N ARG A 178 -2.88 13.54 -2.05
CA ARG A 178 -1.58 12.86 -1.88
C ARG A 178 -1.14 12.78 -0.42
N LYS A 179 -1.89 13.44 0.47
CA LYS A 179 -1.60 13.55 1.89
C LYS A 179 -1.82 12.19 2.54
N ILE A 180 -0.72 11.62 3.02
CA ILE A 180 -0.76 10.39 3.81
C ILE A 180 -1.06 10.76 5.27
N LEU A 181 -0.27 11.67 5.84
CA LEU A 181 -0.39 12.10 7.23
C LEU A 181 -0.03 13.57 7.41
N ASN A 182 -0.60 14.17 8.46
CA ASN A 182 -0.33 15.56 8.86
C ASN A 182 -0.24 15.65 10.39
N TYR A 183 0.78 16.38 10.85
CA TYR A 183 1.09 16.68 12.23
C TYR A 183 1.24 18.19 12.49
N ILE A 184 0.35 18.78 13.29
CA ILE A 184 0.35 20.22 13.65
C ILE A 184 0.59 20.46 15.16
N TYR A 185 1.70 21.07 15.54
CA TYR A 185 1.91 21.42 16.96
C TYR A 185 1.50 22.87 17.26
N ASP A 186 0.56 23.06 18.20
CA ASP A 186 0.16 24.37 18.72
C ASP A 186 0.65 24.58 20.16
N PHE A 187 1.56 25.54 20.34
CA PHE A 187 2.12 25.91 21.64
C PHE A 187 1.08 26.29 22.69
N GLN A 188 -0.08 26.82 22.28
CA GLN A 188 -1.12 27.27 23.21
C GLN A 188 -1.99 26.13 23.72
N ARG A 189 -2.15 25.07 22.92
CA ARG A 189 -3.06 23.97 23.23
C ARG A 189 -2.39 22.84 23.99
N GLY A 190 -1.07 22.71 23.90
CA GLY A 190 -0.28 21.74 24.64
C GLY A 190 -0.49 20.28 24.23
N GLU A 191 -1.64 19.92 23.63
CA GLU A 191 -1.95 18.57 23.14
C GLU A 191 -2.87 18.59 21.90
N GLU A 192 -2.72 17.54 21.09
CA GLU A 192 -3.52 17.08 19.95
C GLU A 192 -3.35 17.69 18.55
N ILE A 193 -3.06 16.76 17.64
CA ILE A 193 -3.00 16.87 16.19
C ILE A 193 -4.18 16.09 15.63
N SER A 194 -4.96 16.71 14.74
CA SER A 194 -5.94 16.00 13.92
C SER A 194 -5.47 15.86 12.47
N SER A 195 -5.83 14.73 11.85
CA SER A 195 -5.66 14.42 10.43
C SER A 195 -6.68 15.15 9.53
N GLU A 196 -7.62 15.89 10.12
CA GLU A 196 -8.85 16.37 9.49
C GLU A 196 -8.96 17.91 9.40
N ILE A 197 -7.96 18.66 9.83
CA ILE A 197 -7.99 20.10 9.57
C ILE A 197 -7.68 20.28 8.08
N ASP A 198 -8.59 20.96 7.38
CA ASP A 198 -8.29 21.75 6.20
C ASP A 198 -7.15 22.69 6.58
N ALA A 199 -5.93 22.17 6.52
CA ALA A 199 -4.72 22.88 6.88
C ALA A 199 -4.56 23.99 5.86
N ARG A 200 -5.24 25.10 6.12
CA ARG A 200 -4.81 26.39 5.61
C ARG A 200 -3.32 26.47 5.86
N ILE A 201 -2.64 27.10 4.92
CA ILE A 201 -1.22 27.46 4.84
C ILE A 201 -0.69 28.24 6.10
N ASN A 202 -1.47 28.28 7.19
CA ASN A 202 -1.27 29.09 8.39
C ASN A 202 -0.92 28.27 9.66
N ALA A 203 -0.68 26.97 9.55
CA ALA A 203 -0.24 26.17 10.70
C ALA A 203 1.20 26.55 11.08
N LYS A 204 1.41 26.97 12.34
CA LYS A 204 2.70 27.47 12.84
C LYS A 204 3.79 26.41 12.90
N ASN A 205 3.44 25.16 13.21
CA ASN A 205 4.37 24.04 13.20
C ASN A 205 3.68 22.86 12.54
N LEU A 206 4.12 22.46 11.35
CA LEU A 206 3.48 21.49 10.48
C LEU A 206 4.50 20.46 9.98
N PHE A 207 4.18 19.19 10.11
CA PHE A 207 4.91 18.09 9.48
C PHE A 207 3.94 17.22 8.69
N MET A 208 4.25 16.93 7.44
CA MET A 208 3.40 16.16 6.53
C MET A 208 4.20 15.08 5.82
N ILE A 209 3.56 13.95 5.61
CA ILE A 209 4.05 12.87 4.73
C ILE A 209 3.14 12.81 3.51
N LEU A 210 3.77 12.75 2.34
CA LEU A 210 3.10 12.76 1.04
C LEU A 210 3.51 11.54 0.22
N LEU A 211 2.55 10.97 -0.51
CA LEU A 211 2.83 10.12 -1.66
C LEU A 211 3.03 11.03 -2.87
N ASP A 212 4.28 11.43 -3.12
CA ASP A 212 4.58 12.35 -4.21
C ASP A 212 4.32 11.70 -5.58
N SER A 213 4.81 10.47 -5.76
CA SER A 213 4.55 9.72 -6.99
C SER A 213 4.32 8.24 -6.74
N LEU A 214 3.45 7.66 -7.56
CA LEU A 214 3.23 6.24 -7.69
C LEU A 214 3.04 5.95 -9.17
N ASN A 215 3.98 5.21 -9.77
CA ASN A 215 3.91 4.86 -11.18
C ASN A 215 4.11 3.36 -11.43
N ILE A 216 3.28 2.80 -12.31
CA ILE A 216 3.41 1.43 -12.78
C ILE A 216 3.62 1.48 -14.29
N LYS A 217 4.84 1.14 -14.73
CA LYS A 217 5.29 1.28 -16.12
C LYS A 217 5.45 -0.07 -16.79
N GLU A 218 4.87 -0.24 -17.97
CA GLU A 218 5.10 -1.38 -18.85
C GLU A 218 6.24 -1.06 -19.83
N VAL A 219 7.30 -1.86 -19.80
CA VAL A 219 8.49 -1.75 -20.64
C VAL A 219 8.70 -3.05 -21.39
N GLN A 220 8.96 -2.97 -22.69
CA GLN A 220 9.40 -4.12 -23.47
C GLN A 220 10.93 -4.16 -23.48
N ASN A 221 11.52 -5.30 -23.15
CA ASN A 221 12.97 -5.48 -23.27
C ASN A 221 13.38 -5.84 -24.70
N ASP A 222 14.69 -5.83 -24.97
CA ASP A 222 15.28 -6.15 -26.28
C ASP A 222 14.90 -7.54 -26.82
N ARG A 223 14.45 -8.45 -25.94
CA ARG A 223 14.00 -9.80 -26.28
C ARG A 223 12.49 -9.88 -26.50
N GLY A 224 11.82 -8.73 -26.60
CA GLY A 224 10.38 -8.62 -26.82
C GLY A 224 9.52 -8.98 -25.60
N LYS A 225 10.10 -9.29 -24.44
CA LYS A 225 9.34 -9.63 -23.23
C LYS A 225 8.89 -8.36 -22.50
N LYS A 226 7.60 -8.31 -22.18
CA LYS A 226 7.01 -7.25 -21.35
C LYS A 226 7.46 -7.38 -19.90
N GLN A 227 7.85 -6.27 -19.31
CA GLN A 227 8.20 -6.12 -17.91
C GLN A 227 7.40 -4.95 -17.34
N ILE A 228 6.91 -5.12 -16.13
CA ILE A 228 6.08 -4.16 -15.41
C ILE A 228 6.87 -3.77 -14.19
N PHE A 229 7.07 -2.47 -14.02
CA PHE A 229 7.86 -1.91 -12.94
C PHE A 229 7.04 -0.96 -12.10
N LEU A 230 7.19 -1.06 -10.78
CA LEU A 230 6.74 -0.08 -9.81
C LEU A 230 7.84 0.95 -9.59
N GLY A 231 7.47 2.23 -9.63
CA GLY A 231 8.15 3.30 -8.93
C GLY A 231 7.21 3.98 -7.93
N CYS A 232 7.76 4.41 -6.82
CA CYS A 232 7.03 5.06 -5.74
C CYS A 232 7.97 6.03 -5.01
N LYS A 233 7.51 7.26 -4.79
CA LYS A 233 8.25 8.30 -4.07
C LYS A 233 7.41 8.83 -2.91
N LEU A 234 7.98 8.78 -1.71
CA LEU A 234 7.43 9.39 -0.52
C LEU A 234 8.29 10.60 -0.17
N GLU A 235 7.64 11.71 0.15
CA GLU A 235 8.27 12.96 0.54
C GLU A 235 7.73 13.43 1.89
N THR A 236 8.52 14.25 2.56
CA THR A 236 8.10 15.00 3.73
C THR A 236 8.14 16.48 3.48
N PHE A 237 7.16 17.16 4.07
CA PHE A 237 7.16 18.60 4.26
C PHE A 237 7.24 18.90 5.75
N SER A 238 8.12 19.82 6.13
CA SER A 238 8.30 20.22 7.53
C SER A 238 8.44 21.73 7.63
N PHE A 239 7.72 22.33 8.57
CA PHE A 239 7.68 23.77 8.79
C PHE A 239 7.51 24.07 10.28
N VAL A 240 8.26 25.04 10.81
CA VAL A 240 8.15 25.50 12.20
C VAL A 240 8.25 27.02 12.27
N GLU A 241 7.57 27.62 13.25
CA GLU A 241 7.54 29.08 13.36
C GLU A 241 8.84 29.65 13.98
N ASN A 242 9.55 28.84 14.78
CA ASN A 242 10.65 29.29 15.62
C ASN A 242 11.89 28.41 15.44
N THR A 243 13.05 29.03 15.23
CA THR A 243 14.35 28.39 15.01
C THR A 243 14.82 27.48 16.16
N CYS A 244 14.32 27.69 17.37
CA CYS A 244 14.63 26.86 18.53
C CYS A 244 13.86 25.53 18.53
N TYR A 245 13.00 25.26 17.55
CA TYR A 245 12.23 24.03 17.46
C TYR A 245 12.54 23.27 16.17
N ALA A 246 12.39 21.95 16.20
CA ALA A 246 12.45 21.13 14.99
C ALA A 246 11.63 19.86 15.15
N PHE A 247 11.19 19.31 14.02
CA PHE A 247 10.69 17.95 13.98
C PHE A 247 11.86 16.98 13.79
N LYS A 248 11.91 15.98 14.66
CA LYS A 248 12.73 14.79 14.48
C LYS A 248 11.81 13.62 14.18
N PHE A 249 12.11 12.84 13.16
CA PHE A 249 11.33 11.64 12.88
C PHE A 249 12.21 10.43 12.59
N ASP A 250 11.71 9.25 12.92
CA ASP A 250 12.18 7.97 12.40
C ASP A 250 11.08 7.36 11.52
N PHE A 251 11.35 7.20 10.23
CA PHE A 251 10.42 6.64 9.25
C PHE A 251 10.86 5.25 8.80
N ARG A 252 9.91 4.31 8.70
CA ARG A 252 10.14 2.95 8.18
C ARG A 252 9.01 2.55 7.24
N LEU A 253 9.35 2.21 5.99
CA LEU A 253 8.42 1.57 5.06
C LEU A 253 8.32 0.07 5.37
N GLU A 254 7.12 -0.43 5.65
CA GLU A 254 6.92 -1.82 6.08
C GLU A 254 6.67 -2.75 4.88
N GLY A 255 5.81 -2.34 3.95
CA GLY A 255 5.41 -3.14 2.80
C GLY A 255 4.52 -2.38 1.81
N ILE A 256 4.40 -2.95 0.61
CA ILE A 256 3.43 -2.56 -0.41
C ILE A 256 2.66 -3.81 -0.81
N SER A 257 1.33 -3.78 -0.70
CA SER A 257 0.47 -4.90 -1.09
C SER A 257 -0.56 -4.49 -2.13
N PHE A 258 -1.00 -5.47 -2.92
CA PHE A 258 -1.95 -5.31 -4.02
C PHE A 258 -3.14 -6.20 -3.71
N ARG A 259 -4.36 -5.65 -3.73
CA ARG A 259 -5.61 -6.36 -3.43
C ARG A 259 -6.63 -6.22 -4.54
#